data_AF-A0A4Y3W997-F1
#
_entry.id   AF-A0A4Y3W997-F1
#
_cell.length_a   1.000
_cell.length_b   1.000
_cell.length_c   1.000
_cell.angle_alpha   90.00
_cell.angle_beta   90.00
_cell.angle_gamma   90.00
#
_symmetry.space_group_name_H-M   'P 1'
#
loop_
_entity.id
_entity.type
_entity.pdbx_description
1 polymer ?
#
loop_
_entity_poly.entity_id
_entity_poly.type
_entity_poly.pdbx_seq_one_letter_code
_entity_poly.pdbx_strand_id
1 'polypeptide(L)'
;MEIILGIVAVAVGSYLIINGKRNADPLNRKCAAEICEYLADSPERDPTKIFGIFMSNARYQKQALHVISMVPVLLIKAGHPKEQAMGEVPFIRAVAMSLPK
;
A
#
# COMPACT_ATOMS: atom_id res chain seq x y z
N MET A 1 -33.54 11.29 -11.17
CA MET A 1 -32.53 11.23 -10.08
C MET A 1 -32.24 9.80 -9.64
N GLU A 2 -33.23 8.91 -9.56
CA GLU A 2 -33.07 7.54 -9.06
C GLU A 2 -32.08 6.68 -9.88
N ILE A 3 -32.07 6.80 -11.21
CA ILE A 3 -31.17 6.03 -12.09
C ILE A 3 -29.70 6.43 -11.86
N ILE A 4 -29.42 7.72 -11.63
CA ILE A 4 -28.06 8.23 -11.38
C ILE A 4 -27.55 7.71 -10.03
N LEU A 5 -28.42 7.70 -9.01
CA LEU A 5 -28.12 7.14 -7.69
C LEU A 5 -27.79 5.65 -7.74
N GLY A 6 -28.53 4.88 -8.56
CA GLY A 6 -28.25 3.46 -8.79
C GLY A 6 -26.87 3.21 -9.41
N ILE A 7 -26.48 4.01 -10.42
CA ILE A 7 -25.18 3.88 -11.09
C ILE A 7 -24.03 4.21 -10.13
N VAL A 8 -24.15 5.28 -9.33
CA VAL A 8 -23.13 5.66 -8.35
C VAL A 8 -23.01 4.60 -7.25
N ALA A 9 -24.11 4.07 -6.75
CA ALA A 9 -24.09 3.01 -5.74
C ALA A 9 -23.42 1.73 -6.25
N VAL A 10 -23.68 1.32 -7.50
CA VAL A 10 -23.02 0.17 -8.13
C VAL A 10 -21.53 0.44 -8.35
N ALA A 11 -21.15 1.63 -8.81
CA ALA A 11 -19.74 1.99 -9.00
C ALA A 11 -18.96 1.97 -7.67
N VAL A 12 -19.52 2.56 -6.61
CA VAL A 12 -18.93 2.57 -5.27
C VAL A 12 -18.88 1.15 -4.68
N GLY A 13 -19.96 0.37 -4.78
CA GLY A 13 -19.99 -1.01 -4.29
C GLY A 13 -18.97 -1.90 -4.99
N SER A 14 -18.87 -1.79 -6.32
CA SER A 14 -17.88 -2.51 -7.13
C SER A 14 -16.46 -2.10 -6.75
N TYR A 15 -16.21 -0.80 -6.58
CA TYR A 15 -14.93 -0.28 -6.13
C TYR A 15 -14.54 -0.81 -4.75
N LEU A 16 -15.47 -0.84 -3.80
CA LEU A 16 -15.26 -1.36 -2.45
C LEU A 16 -15.00 -2.87 -2.43
N ILE A 17 -15.71 -3.66 -3.25
CA ILE A 17 -15.49 -5.11 -3.35
C ILE A 17 -14.13 -5.42 -4.00
N ILE A 18 -13.77 -4.69 -5.06
CA ILE A 18 -12.48 -4.85 -5.73
C ILE A 18 -11.35 -4.45 -4.79
N ASN A 19 -11.45 -3.32 -4.08
CA ASN A 19 -10.46 -2.92 -3.08
C ASN A 19 -10.42 -3.87 -1.88
N GLY A 20 -11.57 -4.40 -1.44
CA GLY A 20 -11.65 -5.39 -0.37
C GLY A 20 -10.92 -6.67 -0.73
N LYS A 21 -11.14 -7.20 -1.94
CA LYS A 21 -10.43 -8.38 -2.46
C LYS A 21 -8.93 -8.12 -2.71
N ARG A 22 -8.56 -6.94 -3.23
CA ARG A 22 -7.15 -6.57 -3.47
C ARG A 22 -6.38 -6.31 -2.18
N ASN A 23 -7.04 -5.81 -1.13
CA ASN A 23 -6.50 -5.74 0.22
C ASN A 23 -6.48 -7.09 0.93
N ALA A 24 -7.16 -8.11 0.40
CA ALA A 24 -7.17 -9.46 0.95
C ALA A 24 -6.06 -10.37 0.39
N ASP A 25 -5.32 -9.95 -0.66
CA ASP A 25 -4.17 -10.70 -1.16
C ASP A 25 -3.13 -10.86 -0.02
N PRO A 26 -2.91 -12.10 0.47
CA PRO A 26 -2.02 -12.33 1.62
C PRO A 26 -0.59 -11.88 1.34
N LEU A 27 -0.13 -11.94 0.08
CA LEU A 27 1.23 -11.58 -0.29
C LEU A 27 1.45 -10.07 -0.27
N ASN A 28 0.47 -9.29 -0.74
CA ASN A 28 0.55 -7.83 -0.69
C ASN A 28 0.42 -7.33 0.75
N ARG A 29 -0.43 -7.99 1.57
CA ARG A 29 -0.53 -7.70 3.01
C ARG A 29 0.77 -7.99 3.74
N LYS A 30 1.39 -9.14 3.49
CA LYS A 30 2.67 -9.52 4.08
C LYS A 30 3.75 -8.50 3.71
N CYS A 31 3.90 -8.18 2.43
CA CYS A 31 4.85 -7.18 1.96
C CYS A 31 4.60 -5.80 2.58
N ALA A 32 3.34 -5.38 2.70
CA ALA A 32 2.99 -4.10 3.33
C ALA A 32 3.31 -4.10 4.82
N ALA A 33 3.08 -5.22 5.52
CA ALA A 33 3.40 -5.37 6.94
C ALA A 33 4.91 -5.29 7.19
N GLU A 34 5.73 -5.99 6.41
CA GLU A 34 7.20 -5.92 6.52
C GLU A 34 7.73 -4.51 6.26
N ILE A 35 7.13 -3.76 5.32
CA ILE A 35 7.46 -2.34 5.12
C ILE A 35 7.06 -1.51 6.35
N CYS A 36 5.89 -1.76 6.95
CA CYS A 36 5.46 -1.04 8.15
C CYS A 36 6.39 -1.32 9.34
N GLU A 37 6.78 -2.58 9.56
CA GLU A 37 7.74 -2.98 10.59
C GLU A 37 9.07 -2.25 10.41
N TYR A 38 9.62 -2.26 9.19
CA TYR A 38 10.84 -1.53 8.88
C TYR A 38 10.74 -0.03 9.17
N LEU A 39 9.64 0.62 8.77
CA LEU A 39 9.42 2.05 8.97
C LEU A 39 9.22 2.44 10.44
N ALA A 40 8.66 1.52 11.25
CA ALA A 40 8.46 1.70 12.68
C ALA A 40 9.75 1.52 13.48
N ASP A 41 10.58 0.54 13.12
CA ASP A 41 11.77 0.15 13.90
C ASP A 41 13.04 0.91 13.49
N SER A 42 13.13 1.37 12.24
CA SER A 42 14.35 1.98 11.70
C SER A 42 14.23 3.50 11.61
N PRO A 43 15.04 4.30 12.33
CA PRO A 43 15.06 5.75 12.15
C PRO A 43 15.74 6.15 10.82
N GLU A 44 16.61 5.29 10.28
CA GLU A 44 17.25 5.50 8.99
C GLU A 44 16.36 4.98 7.85
N ARG A 45 16.09 5.83 6.87
CA ARG A 45 15.27 5.50 5.70
C ARG A 45 16.15 5.00 4.55
N ASP A 46 16.74 3.81 4.72
CA ASP A 46 17.53 3.16 3.67
C ASP A 46 16.60 2.58 2.57
N PRO A 47 16.68 3.06 1.31
CA PRO A 47 15.85 2.58 0.21
C PRO A 47 16.15 1.14 -0.21
N THR A 48 17.37 0.63 0.05
CA THR A 48 17.77 -0.72 -0.36
C THR A 48 17.04 -1.79 0.44
N LYS A 49 16.68 -1.50 1.70
CA LYS A 49 15.87 -2.39 2.55
C LYS A 49 14.46 -2.56 2.00
N ILE A 50 13.80 -1.45 1.66
CA ILE A 50 12.46 -1.50 1.06
C ILE A 50 12.48 -2.20 -0.30
N PHE A 51 13.51 -1.94 -1.11
CA PHE A 51 13.71 -2.65 -2.37
C PHE A 51 13.84 -4.17 -2.13
N GLY A 52 14.66 -4.56 -1.14
CA GLY A 52 14.83 -5.94 -0.73
C GLY A 52 13.53 -6.60 -0.26
N ILE A 53 12.68 -5.88 0.47
CA ILE A 53 11.36 -6.36 0.90
C ILE A 53 10.44 -6.61 -0.32
N PHE A 54 10.40 -5.68 -1.27
CA PHE A 54 9.62 -5.87 -2.51
C PHE A 54 10.10 -7.09 -3.31
N MET A 55 11.42 -7.23 -3.48
CA MET A 55 12.01 -8.35 -4.21
C MET A 55 11.77 -9.69 -3.50
N SER A 56 11.92 -9.73 -2.17
CA SER A 56 11.71 -10.94 -1.37
C SER A 56 10.25 -11.41 -1.40
N ASN A 57 9.31 -10.49 -1.58
CA ASN A 57 7.89 -10.79 -1.76
C ASN A 57 7.50 -10.94 -3.25
N ALA A 58 8.46 -10.96 -4.17
CA ALA A 58 8.24 -11.03 -5.63
C ALA A 58 7.22 -9.99 -6.13
N ARG A 59 7.37 -8.73 -5.69
CA ARG A 59 6.52 -7.62 -6.12
C ARG A 59 7.19 -6.83 -7.24
N TYR A 60 6.61 -6.89 -8.44
CA TYR A 60 6.98 -6.02 -9.56
C TYR A 60 6.38 -4.63 -9.40
N GLN A 61 6.85 -3.65 -10.17
CA GLN A 61 6.50 -2.23 -10.03
C GLN A 61 4.99 -2.00 -9.85
N LYS A 62 4.15 -2.62 -10.69
CA LYS A 62 2.68 -2.46 -10.62
C LYS A 62 2.09 -2.98 -9.31
N GLN A 63 2.62 -4.08 -8.77
CA GLN A 63 2.18 -4.66 -7.50
C GLN A 63 2.73 -3.86 -6.32
N ALA A 64 3.97 -3.39 -6.40
CA ALA A 64 4.57 -2.53 -5.38
C ALA A 64 3.81 -1.21 -5.22
N LEU A 65 3.37 -0.60 -6.33
CA LEU A 65 2.48 0.57 -6.29
C LEU A 65 1.14 0.29 -5.60
N HIS A 66 0.62 -0.94 -5.72
CA HIS A 66 -0.56 -1.36 -4.96
C HIS A 66 -0.25 -1.51 -3.46
N VAL A 67 0.85 -2.17 -3.10
CA VAL A 67 1.33 -2.32 -1.72
C VAL A 67 1.53 -0.96 -1.04
N ILE A 68 2.08 0.03 -1.74
CA ILE A 68 2.26 1.40 -1.22
C ILE A 68 0.95 2.00 -0.73
N SER A 69 -0.16 1.78 -1.43
CA SER A 69 -1.47 2.31 -1.02
C SER A 69 -1.99 1.70 0.28
N MET A 70 -1.45 0.54 0.70
CA MET A 70 -1.84 -0.16 1.93
C MET A 70 -1.05 0.33 3.15
N VAL A 71 0.21 0.74 2.95
CA VAL A 71 1.14 1.10 4.05
C VAL A 71 0.58 2.20 4.96
N PRO A 72 0.08 3.36 4.46
CA PRO A 72 -0.46 4.40 5.34
C PRO A 72 -1.65 3.92 6.16
N VAL A 73 -2.52 3.09 5.57
CA VAL A 73 -3.69 2.55 6.26
C VAL A 73 -3.26 1.64 7.40
N LEU A 74 -2.22 0.82 7.20
CA LEU A 74 -1.69 -0.07 8.23
C LEU A 74 -1.00 0.71 9.35
N LEU A 75 -0.18 1.70 9.03
CA LEU A 75 0.47 2.57 10.02
C LEU A 75 -0.55 3.34 10.87
N ILE A 76 -1.59 3.90 10.25
CA ILE A 76 -2.67 4.60 10.98
C ILE A 76 -3.40 3.63 11.93
N LYS A 77 -3.70 2.41 11.46
CA LYS A 77 -4.31 1.37 12.32
C LYS A 77 -3.41 0.94 13.47
N ALA A 78 -2.09 1.01 13.30
CA ALA A 78 -1.10 0.74 14.34
C ALA A 78 -0.89 1.92 15.30
N GLY A 79 -1.58 3.05 15.10
CA GLY A 79 -1.55 4.21 16.00
C GLY A 79 -0.64 5.35 15.56
N HIS A 80 -0.02 5.27 14.37
CA HIS A 80 0.79 6.38 13.87
C HIS A 80 -0.08 7.57 13.44
N PRO A 81 0.38 8.82 13.64
CA PRO A 81 -0.25 10.01 13.10
C PRO A 81 -0.44 9.90 11.58
N LYS A 82 -1.63 10.30 11.10
CA LYS A 82 -1.97 10.26 9.68
C LYS A 82 -0.96 11.00 8.80
N GLU A 83 -0.48 12.16 9.24
CA GLU A 83 0.50 12.96 8.51
C GLU A 83 1.83 12.22 8.36
N GLN A 84 2.32 11.60 9.44
CA GLN A 84 3.51 10.77 9.40
C GLN A 84 3.34 9.58 8.45
N ALA A 85 2.25 8.83 8.58
CA ALA A 85 1.96 7.66 7.74
C ALA A 85 1.88 8.01 6.24
N MET A 86 1.27 9.16 5.90
CA MET A 86 1.19 9.65 4.52
C MET A 86 2.53 10.19 4.02
N GLY A 87 3.37 10.72 4.91
CA GLY A 87 4.72 11.22 4.61
C GLY A 87 5.69 10.14 4.11
N GLU A 88 5.44 8.88 4.41
CA GLU A 88 6.27 7.75 3.94
C GLU A 88 6.02 7.41 2.46
N VAL A 89 4.85 7.78 1.91
CA VAL A 89 4.43 7.39 0.56
C VAL A 89 5.42 7.83 -0.54
N PRO A 90 5.90 9.08 -0.59
CA PRO A 90 6.85 9.52 -1.62
C PRO A 90 8.14 8.70 -1.61
N PHE A 91 8.66 8.39 -0.42
CA PHE A 91 9.87 7.60 -0.25
C PHE A 91 9.70 6.17 -0.78
N ILE A 92 8.67 5.46 -0.32
CA ILE A 92 8.40 4.09 -0.78
C ILE A 92 8.11 4.07 -2.28
N ARG A 93 7.40 5.10 -2.79
CA ARG A 93 7.11 5.23 -4.23
C ARG A 93 8.36 5.39 -5.06
N ALA A 94 9.35 6.19 -4.61
CA ALA A 94 10.62 6.33 -5.30
C ALA A 94 11.32 4.96 -5.44
N VAL A 95 11.29 4.14 -4.39
CA VAL A 95 11.83 2.77 -4.43
C VAL A 95 11.04 1.87 -5.36
N ALA A 96 9.71 1.90 -5.33
CA ALA A 96 8.90 1.07 -6.22
C ALA A 96 9.13 1.39 -7.71
N MET A 97 9.50 2.62 -8.04
CA MET A 97 9.80 3.02 -9.41
C MET A 97 11.13 2.46 -9.94
N SER A 98 12.02 1.94 -9.07
CA SER A 98 13.25 1.26 -9.50
C SER A 98 13.08 -0.26 -9.69
N LEU A 99 11.90 -0.80 -9.37
CA LEU A 99 11.61 -2.23 -9.55
C LEU A 99 11.45 -2.58 -11.04
N PRO A 100 11.70 -3.85 -11.40
CA PRO A 100 11.32 -4.37 -12.71
C PRO A 100 9.82 -4.20 -12.95
N LYS A 101 9.44 -3.99 -14.22
CA LYS A 101 8.07 -3.74 -14.65
C LYS A 101 7.16 -4.95 -14.46
#